data_AF-A0A2D8HYE0-F1
#
_entry.id   AF-A0A2D8HYE0-F1
#
_cell.length_a   1.000
_cell.length_b   1.000
_cell.length_c   1.000
_cell.angle_alpha   90.00
_cell.angle_beta   90.00
_cell.angle_gamma   90.00
#
_symmetry.space_group_name_H-M   'P 1'
#
loop_
_entity.id
_entity.type
_entity.pdbx_description
1 polymer ?
#
loop_
_entity_poly.entity_id
_entity_poly.type
_entity_poly.pdbx_seq_one_letter_code
_entity_poly.pdbx_strand_id
1 'polypeptide(L)'
;SFYNLIDRYDKILKVRKAPLAGDYKDLCFGNYIGMSTALVKKSDIRDSKFFNIGHEDYAFWLNVCRRFDLKTLCVPEPLVFYSVGHSSLSSNKFKAAKWTWSIYRDQEGFSFFKALFFFSAYVFRSIFIRL
;
A
#
# COMPACT_ATOMS: atom_id res chain seq x y z
N SER A 1 -2.38 4.92 8.99
CA SER A 1 -3.01 4.68 10.30
C SER A 1 -3.61 3.29 10.32
N PHE A 2 -4.29 2.91 11.40
CA PHE A 2 -5.23 1.78 11.35
C PHE A 2 -6.53 2.20 10.65
N TYR A 3 -7.35 1.24 10.25
CA TYR A 3 -8.70 1.51 9.72
C TYR A 3 -9.68 0.35 9.99
N ASN A 4 -10.96 0.69 10.12
CA ASN A 4 -12.05 -0.27 10.31
C ASN A 4 -12.55 -0.76 8.95
N LEU A 5 -12.71 -2.08 8.80
CA LEU A 5 -13.49 -2.68 7.73
C LEU A 5 -14.92 -2.88 8.23
N ILE A 6 -15.90 -2.34 7.53
CA ILE A 6 -17.32 -2.44 7.89
C ILE A 6 -18.11 -3.15 6.79
N ASP A 7 -19.21 -3.82 7.15
CA ASP A 7 -20.17 -4.34 6.17
C ASP A 7 -21.17 -3.25 5.73
N ARG A 8 -22.19 -3.66 4.96
CA ARG A 8 -23.24 -2.75 4.46
C ARG A 8 -24.19 -2.21 5.55
N TYR A 9 -24.05 -2.69 6.78
CA TYR A 9 -24.86 -2.33 7.94
C TYR A 9 -24.03 -1.62 9.02
N ASP A 10 -22.87 -1.07 8.62
CA ASP A 10 -21.90 -0.40 9.49
C ASP A 10 -21.33 -1.27 10.63
N LYS A 11 -21.49 -2.60 10.54
CA LYS A 11 -20.89 -3.52 11.50
C LYS A 11 -19.40 -3.66 11.22
N ILE A 12 -18.57 -3.41 12.24
CA ILE A 12 -17.12 -3.62 12.15
C ILE A 12 -16.82 -5.12 12.00
N LEU A 13 -16.24 -5.48 10.86
CA LEU A 13 -15.80 -6.82 10.53
C LEU A 13 -14.37 -7.10 11.01
N LYS A 14 -13.47 -6.13 10.85
CA LYS A 14 -12.05 -6.26 11.19
C LYS A 14 -11.39 -4.89 11.30
N VAL A 15 -10.42 -4.76 12.22
CA VAL A 15 -9.49 -3.62 12.22
C VAL A 15 -8.21 -4.00 11.48
N ARG A 16 -7.85 -3.20 10.48
CA ARG A 16 -6.60 -3.31 9.74
C ARG A 16 -5.53 -2.48 10.45
N LYS A 17 -4.42 -3.13 10.76
CA LYS A 17 -3.27 -2.51 11.43
C LYS A 17 -2.13 -2.29 10.43
N ALA A 18 -1.43 -1.18 10.58
CA ALA A 18 -0.22 -0.85 9.84
C ALA A 18 1.00 -0.88 10.79
N PRO A 19 2.25 -1.00 10.29
CA PRO A 19 3.44 -0.82 11.10
C PRO A 19 3.43 0.54 11.83
N LEU A 20 3.95 0.60 13.07
CA LEU A 20 3.99 1.85 13.85
C LEU A 20 4.90 2.92 13.23
N ALA A 21 5.96 2.45 12.57
CA ALA A 21 6.86 3.25 11.76
C ALA A 21 7.33 2.37 10.59
N GLY A 22 7.83 3.01 9.55
CA GLY A 22 8.48 2.30 8.46
C GLY A 22 9.18 3.23 7.49
N ASP A 23 9.74 2.64 6.44
CA ASP A 23 10.44 3.36 5.38
C ASP A 23 10.13 2.78 3.99
N TYR A 24 10.91 3.20 3.00
CA TYR A 24 10.86 2.69 1.64
C TYR A 24 11.07 1.16 1.54
N LYS A 25 11.99 0.59 2.32
CA LYS A 25 12.25 -0.87 2.30
C LYS A 25 11.06 -1.62 2.85
N ASP A 26 10.41 -1.12 3.90
CA ASP A 26 9.18 -1.70 4.40
C ASP A 26 8.06 -1.66 3.35
N LEU A 27 7.97 -0.56 2.59
CA LEU A 27 7.01 -0.43 1.50
C LEU A 27 7.27 -1.47 0.41
N CYS A 28 8.52 -1.84 0.12
CA CYS A 28 8.84 -2.87 -0.87
C CYS A 28 8.25 -4.25 -0.52
N PHE A 29 7.90 -4.51 0.74
CA PHE A 29 7.22 -5.74 1.16
C PHE A 29 5.69 -5.68 1.00
N GLY A 30 5.13 -4.52 0.64
CA GLY A 30 3.72 -4.31 0.37
C GLY A 30 3.22 -2.94 0.86
N ASN A 31 2.18 -2.44 0.18
CA ASN A 31 1.57 -1.17 0.55
C ASN A 31 0.84 -1.28 1.90
N TYR A 32 1.34 -0.57 2.91
CA TYR A 32 0.67 -0.43 4.20
C TYR A 32 0.11 0.99 4.44
N ILE A 33 0.29 1.90 3.47
CA ILE A 33 -0.18 3.29 3.55
C ILE A 33 -1.46 3.43 2.73
N GLY A 34 -2.60 3.55 3.42
CA GLY A 34 -3.86 3.84 2.77
C GLY A 34 -3.96 5.30 2.35
N MET A 35 -4.27 5.56 1.07
CA MET A 35 -4.36 6.92 0.54
C MET A 35 -5.36 7.82 1.29
N SER A 36 -6.49 7.27 1.75
CA SER A 36 -7.49 8.00 2.54
C SER A 36 -7.05 8.35 3.97
N THR A 37 -5.94 7.74 4.43
CA THR A 37 -5.43 7.86 5.80
C THR A 37 -4.05 8.50 5.90
N ALA A 38 -3.49 8.90 4.77
CA ALA A 38 -2.16 9.46 4.70
C ALA A 38 -2.20 10.98 4.85
N LEU A 39 -1.27 11.50 5.64
CA LEU A 39 -1.00 12.92 5.76
C LEU A 39 0.48 13.15 5.52
N VAL A 40 0.82 14.08 4.63
CA VAL A 40 2.20 14.40 4.28
C VAL A 40 2.33 15.90 4.05
N LYS A 41 3.45 16.50 4.46
CA LYS A 41 3.70 17.91 4.19
C LYS A 41 3.97 18.09 2.70
N LYS A 42 3.42 19.16 2.12
CA LYS A 42 3.63 19.49 0.70
C LYS A 42 5.13 19.64 0.35
N SER A 43 5.93 20.17 1.27
CA SER A 43 7.38 20.31 1.13
C SER A 43 8.11 18.98 0.89
N ASP A 44 7.55 17.89 1.41
CA ASP A 44 8.22 16.59 1.47
C ASP A 44 7.95 15.77 0.21
N ILE A 45 6.86 16.06 -0.50
CA ILE A 45 6.50 15.43 -1.79
C ILE A 45 6.80 16.31 -3.00
N ARG A 46 6.99 17.63 -2.80
CA ARG A 46 7.35 18.63 -3.82
C ARG A 46 6.46 18.53 -5.07
N ASP A 47 7.05 18.18 -6.21
CA ASP A 47 6.44 18.05 -7.53
C ASP A 47 6.02 16.61 -7.89
N SER A 48 6.05 15.67 -6.93
CA SER A 48 5.66 14.28 -7.17
C SER A 48 4.21 14.18 -7.64
N LYS A 49 3.97 13.35 -8.65
CA LYS A 49 2.65 13.12 -9.28
C LYS A 49 2.30 11.64 -9.26
N PHE A 50 1.00 11.35 -9.38
CA PHE A 50 0.54 9.99 -9.62
C PHE A 50 0.95 9.50 -11.00
N PHE A 51 1.21 8.20 -11.07
CA PHE A 51 1.46 7.48 -12.32
C PHE A 51 0.13 6.92 -12.82
N ASN A 52 -0.12 6.99 -14.14
CA ASN A 52 -1.30 6.37 -14.74
C ASN A 52 -1.13 4.85 -14.89
N ILE A 53 -1.12 4.14 -13.76
CA ILE A 53 -0.91 2.69 -13.66
C ILE A 53 -1.82 2.09 -12.59
N GLY A 54 -1.99 0.76 -12.60
CA GLY A 54 -2.65 0.08 -11.49
C GLY A 54 -1.83 0.17 -10.21
N HIS A 55 -2.51 0.25 -9.05
CA HIS A 55 -1.87 0.55 -7.76
C HIS A 55 -1.08 1.86 -7.77
N GLU A 56 -1.68 2.91 -8.36
CA GLU A 56 -1.10 4.26 -8.45
C GLU A 56 -0.69 4.82 -7.07
N ASP A 57 -1.45 4.52 -6.03
CA ASP A 57 -1.19 4.93 -4.64
C ASP A 57 0.09 4.28 -4.11
N TYR A 58 0.23 2.98 -4.32
CA TYR A 58 1.43 2.25 -3.91
C TYR A 58 2.67 2.74 -4.66
N ALA A 59 2.55 2.94 -5.97
CA ALA A 59 3.63 3.48 -6.79
C ALA A 59 4.03 4.90 -6.35
N PHE A 60 3.05 5.74 -6.02
CA PHE A 60 3.29 7.07 -5.49
C PHE A 60 4.09 7.00 -4.17
N TRP A 61 3.68 6.17 -3.22
CA TRP A 61 4.38 6.04 -1.93
C TRP A 61 5.81 5.51 -2.07
N LEU A 62 6.01 4.49 -2.90
CA LEU A 62 7.36 3.99 -3.22
C LEU A 62 8.23 5.11 -3.81
N ASN A 63 7.68 5.89 -4.75
CA ASN A 63 8.41 6.99 -5.39
C ASN A 63 8.83 8.07 -4.38
N VAL A 64 7.90 8.59 -3.58
CA VAL A 64 8.22 9.68 -2.64
C VAL A 64 9.14 9.23 -1.51
N CYS A 65 8.90 8.05 -0.94
CA CYS A 65 9.75 7.51 0.12
C CYS A 65 11.17 7.22 -0.40
N ARG A 66 11.32 6.75 -1.64
CA ARG A 66 12.65 6.56 -2.25
C ARG A 66 13.33 7.87 -2.60
N ARG A 67 12.62 8.79 -3.26
CA ARG A 67 13.19 10.02 -3.81
C ARG A 67 13.61 11.00 -2.73
N PHE A 68 12.92 10.99 -1.59
CA PHE A 68 13.11 11.95 -0.51
C PHE A 68 13.50 11.34 0.83
N ASP A 69 13.80 10.03 0.85
CA ASP A 69 14.17 9.27 2.07
C ASP A 69 13.17 9.47 3.22
N LEU A 70 11.87 9.46 2.88
CA LEU A 70 10.81 9.72 3.84
C LEU A 70 10.57 8.50 4.71
N LYS A 71 10.55 8.74 6.02
CA LYS A 71 10.05 7.80 7.02
C LYS A 71 8.55 8.00 7.19
N THR A 72 7.86 6.91 7.49
CA THR A 72 6.43 6.89 7.75
C THR A 72 6.21 6.66 9.25
N LEU A 73 5.19 7.32 9.78
CA LEU A 73 4.74 7.13 11.16
C LEU A 73 3.24 6.84 11.12
N CYS A 74 2.81 5.89 11.93
CA CYS A 74 1.43 5.48 12.00
C CYS A 74 0.78 6.04 13.25
N VAL A 75 -0.39 6.65 13.07
CA VAL A 75 -1.34 6.85 14.16
C VAL A 75 -2.04 5.51 14.41
N PRO A 76 -1.82 4.83 15.56
CA PRO A 76 -2.29 3.47 15.82
C PRO A 76 -3.77 3.44 16.24
N GLU A 77 -4.59 4.28 15.62
CA GLU A 77 -6.00 4.44 15.89
C GLU A 77 -6.80 4.25 14.59
N PRO A 78 -7.91 3.51 14.61
CA PRO A 78 -8.72 3.27 13.43
C PRO A 78 -9.68 4.45 13.18
N LEU A 79 -9.16 5.51 12.57
CA LEU A 79 -9.87 6.78 12.34
C LEU A 79 -10.79 6.78 11.10
N VAL A 80 -10.71 5.75 10.26
CA VAL A 80 -11.45 5.66 8.99
C VAL A 80 -12.20 4.34 8.89
N PHE A 81 -13.38 4.38 8.26
CA PHE A 81 -14.21 3.22 7.95
C PHE A 81 -14.18 2.91 6.45
N TYR A 82 -13.90 1.66 6.11
CA TYR A 82 -13.86 1.13 4.76
C TYR A 82 -14.97 0.09 4.57
N SER A 83 -15.94 0.39 3.73
CA SER A 83 -17.03 -0.52 3.41
C SER A 83 -16.55 -1.68 2.54
N VAL A 84 -16.84 -2.91 2.97
CA VAL A 84 -16.57 -4.13 2.23
C VAL A 84 -17.81 -4.48 1.42
N GLY A 85 -17.84 -4.05 0.15
CA GLY A 85 -18.94 -4.31 -0.80
C GLY A 85 -18.54 -5.24 -1.95
N HIS A 86 -19.54 -5.72 -2.72
CA HIS A 86 -19.30 -6.56 -3.90
C HIS A 86 -18.69 -5.74 -5.06
N SER A 87 -17.62 -6.27 -5.65
CA SER A 87 -16.85 -5.73 -6.79
C SER A 87 -16.17 -4.37 -6.58
N SER A 88 -15.11 -4.34 -5.77
CA SER A 88 -14.14 -3.23 -5.79
C SER A 88 -13.07 -3.46 -6.85
N LEU A 89 -12.44 -2.41 -7.37
CA LEU A 89 -11.32 -2.51 -8.34
C LEU A 89 -10.17 -3.42 -7.83
N SER A 90 -10.01 -3.50 -6.51
CA SER A 90 -9.02 -4.31 -5.79
C SER A 90 -9.49 -5.71 -5.40
N SER A 91 -10.76 -6.07 -5.65
CA SER A 91 -11.27 -7.41 -5.31
C SER A 91 -10.67 -8.51 -6.20
N ASN A 92 -10.13 -8.14 -7.37
CA ASN A 92 -9.42 -9.07 -8.24
C ASN A 92 -7.94 -9.17 -7.84
N LYS A 93 -7.65 -10.15 -6.98
CA LYS A 93 -6.29 -10.43 -6.46
C LYS A 93 -5.26 -10.73 -7.55
N PHE A 94 -5.67 -11.35 -8.66
CA PHE A 94 -4.77 -11.62 -9.79
C PHE A 94 -4.34 -10.33 -10.49
N LYS A 95 -5.30 -9.42 -10.70
CA LYS A 95 -5.02 -8.10 -11.29
C LYS A 95 -4.10 -7.28 -10.38
N ALA A 96 -4.37 -7.28 -9.08
CA ALA A 96 -3.53 -6.63 -8.06
C ALA A 96 -2.09 -7.19 -8.08
N ALA A 97 -1.93 -8.52 -8.10
CA ALA A 97 -0.62 -9.15 -8.20
C ALA A 97 0.14 -8.75 -9.48
N LYS A 98 -0.53 -8.72 -10.63
CA LYS A 98 0.08 -8.27 -11.89
C LYS A 98 0.55 -6.83 -11.81
N TRP A 99 -0.24 -5.93 -11.21
CA TRP A 99 0.14 -4.54 -11.00
C TRP A 99 1.34 -4.39 -10.07
N THR A 100 1.35 -5.09 -8.93
CA THR A 100 2.50 -5.09 -8.00
C THR A 100 3.78 -5.58 -8.68
N TRP A 101 3.70 -6.63 -9.49
CA TRP A 101 4.84 -7.13 -10.26
C TRP A 101 5.37 -6.08 -11.25
N SER A 102 4.48 -5.43 -12.00
CA SER A 102 4.85 -4.35 -12.93
C SER A 102 5.47 -3.15 -12.22
N ILE A 103 4.97 -2.76 -11.04
CA ILE A 103 5.59 -1.71 -10.23
C ILE A 103 7.04 -2.08 -9.89
N TYR A 104 7.31 -3.32 -9.46
CA TYR A 104 8.67 -3.75 -9.11
C TYR A 104 9.61 -3.78 -10.31
N ARG A 105 9.14 -4.22 -11.47
CA ARG A 105 9.97 -4.40 -12.66
C ARG A 105 10.14 -3.11 -13.46
N ASP A 106 9.06 -2.37 -13.65
CA ASP A 106 8.99 -1.27 -14.62
C ASP A 106 9.17 0.10 -13.94
N GLN A 107 8.59 0.31 -12.76
CA GLN A 107 8.68 1.60 -12.04
C GLN A 107 9.90 1.66 -11.12
N GLU A 108 10.09 0.64 -10.29
CA GLU A 108 11.20 0.59 -9.34
C GLU A 108 12.49 0.02 -9.95
N GLY A 109 12.41 -0.57 -11.15
CA GLY A 109 13.57 -1.05 -11.90
C GLY A 109 14.34 -2.18 -11.20
N PHE A 110 13.70 -2.95 -10.32
CA PHE A 110 14.36 -4.04 -9.60
C PHE A 110 14.83 -5.12 -10.57
N SER A 111 16.03 -5.67 -10.35
CA SER A 111 16.47 -6.89 -11.03
C SER A 111 15.49 -8.04 -10.80
N PHE A 112 15.49 -9.04 -11.68
CA PHE A 112 14.52 -10.14 -11.61
C PHE A 112 14.50 -10.83 -10.24
N PHE A 113 15.67 -11.17 -9.69
CA PHE A 113 15.77 -11.82 -8.37
C PHE A 113 15.29 -10.92 -7.23
N LYS A 114 15.60 -9.61 -7.27
CA LYS A 114 15.14 -8.66 -6.26
C LYS A 114 13.61 -8.51 -6.32
N ALA A 115 13.06 -8.36 -7.52
CA ALA A 115 11.62 -8.28 -7.73
C ALA A 115 10.93 -9.56 -7.23
N LEU A 116 11.48 -10.73 -7.55
CA LEU A 116 10.94 -12.03 -7.13
C LEU A 116 10.94 -12.19 -5.60
N PHE A 117 12.00 -11.76 -4.91
CA PHE A 117 12.09 -11.80 -3.46
C PHE A 117 10.97 -10.97 -2.79
N PHE A 118 10.85 -9.69 -3.17
CA PHE A 118 9.83 -8.80 -2.60
C PHE A 118 8.42 -9.22 -3.01
N PHE A 119 8.23 -9.69 -4.24
CA PHE A 119 6.95 -10.18 -4.73
C PHE A 119 6.49 -11.43 -3.98
N SER A 120 7.39 -12.39 -3.72
CA SER A 120 7.07 -13.58 -2.93
C SER A 120 6.64 -13.22 -1.52
N ALA A 121 7.33 -12.27 -0.88
CA ALA A 121 6.95 -11.78 0.44
C ALA A 121 5.60 -11.03 0.44
N TYR A 122 5.31 -10.24 -0.60
CA TYR A 122 4.00 -9.62 -0.80
C TYR A 122 2.89 -10.67 -0.94
N VAL A 123 3.07 -11.69 -1.77
CA VAL A 123 2.10 -12.78 -1.98
C VAL A 123 1.86 -13.52 -0.66
N PHE A 124 2.92 -13.86 0.07
CA PHE A 124 2.81 -14.49 1.39
C PHE A 124 1.99 -13.62 2.36
N ARG A 125 2.29 -12.31 2.45
CA ARG A 125 1.54 -11.38 3.29
C ARG A 125 0.06 -11.26 2.88
N SER A 126 -0.23 -11.24 1.58
CA SER A 126 -1.60 -11.16 1.06
C SER A 126 -2.42 -12.41 1.39
N ILE A 127 -1.82 -13.60 1.34
CA ILE A 127 -2.50 -14.87 1.59
C ILE A 127 -2.64 -15.13 3.10
N PHE A 128 -1.56 -15.01 3.86
CA PHE A 128 -1.48 -15.51 5.24
C PHE A 128 -1.75 -14.44 6.30
N ILE A 129 -1.22 -13.24 6.12
CA ILE A 129 -1.40 -12.14 7.07
C ILE A 129 -2.70 -11.37 6.76
N ARG A 130 -3.20 -11.52 5.52
CA ARG A 130 -4.16 -10.63 4.87
C ARG A 130 -3.65 -9.21 5.10
N LEU A 131 -2.76 -8.68 4.25
CA LEU A 131 -2.70 -7.23 4.07
C LEU A 131 -3.96 -6.74 3.36
#